data_AF-A0A840ZJN1-F1
#
_entry.id   AF-A0A840ZJN1-F1
#
_cell.length_a   1.000
_cell.length_b   1.000
_cell.length_c   1.000
_cell.angle_alpha   90.00
_cell.angle_beta   90.00
_cell.angle_gamma   90.00
#
_symmetry.space_group_name_H-M   'P 1'
#
loop_
_entity.id
_entity.type
_entity.pdbx_description
1 polymer ?
#
loop_
_entity_poly.entity_id
_entity_poly.type
_entity_poly.pdbx_seq_one_letter_code
_entity_poly.pdbx_strand_id
1 'polypeptide(L)'
;MDTREFQARSDLNADTLQIWLESGWLRPAFREGVRHYVEIDVARAQLIGDLRHDLGINDDGIAVVLDLVDQVGGLRHVLQAILRALRAQPDVVRRQIIEACAVRGRS
;
A
#
# COMPACT_ATOMS: atom_id res chain seq x y z
N MET A 1 10.61 12.00 3.09
CA MET A 1 11.88 12.14 2.36
C MET A 1 11.62 12.89 1.05
N ASP A 2 12.60 13.66 0.58
CA ASP A 2 12.54 14.32 -0.73
C ASP A 2 12.93 13.35 -1.87
N THR A 3 12.92 13.81 -3.13
CA THR A 3 13.27 12.97 -4.29
C THR A 3 14.70 12.45 -4.25
N ARG A 4 15.68 13.27 -3.81
CA ARG A 4 17.09 12.86 -3.81
C ARG A 4 17.35 11.79 -2.75
N GLU A 5 16.80 12.01 -1.56
CA GLU A 5 16.86 11.05 -0.46
C GLU A 5 16.16 9.74 -0.85
N PHE A 6 15.00 9.82 -1.52
CA PHE A 6 14.28 8.64 -2.02
C PHE A 6 15.11 7.83 -3.03
N GLN A 7 15.71 8.49 -4.02
CA GLN A 7 16.55 7.83 -5.03
C GLN A 7 17.74 7.11 -4.41
N ALA A 8 18.43 7.75 -3.46
CA ALA A 8 19.56 7.16 -2.76
C ALA A 8 19.16 5.91 -1.94
N ARG A 9 17.96 5.89 -1.37
CA ARG A 9 17.47 4.76 -0.55
C ARG A 9 16.84 3.61 -1.35
N SER A 10 16.30 3.91 -2.53
CA SER A 10 15.68 2.93 -3.42
C SER A 10 16.62 2.42 -4.51
N ASP A 11 17.83 2.96 -4.59
CA ASP A 11 18.81 2.70 -5.66
C ASP A 11 18.22 2.96 -7.07
N LEU A 12 17.34 3.96 -7.17
CA LEU A 12 16.66 4.32 -8.41
C LEU A 12 17.32 5.52 -9.09
N ASN A 13 17.63 5.37 -10.37
CA ASN A 13 18.01 6.50 -11.22
C ASN A 13 16.80 7.39 -11.57
N ALA A 14 17.08 8.59 -12.09
CA ALA A 14 16.06 9.59 -12.39
C ALA A 14 15.05 9.14 -13.47
N ASP A 15 15.53 8.48 -14.52
CA ASP A 15 14.69 8.06 -15.64
C ASP A 15 13.71 6.95 -15.22
N THR A 16 14.20 5.96 -14.47
CA THR A 16 13.38 4.86 -13.94
C THR A 16 12.33 5.38 -12.97
N LEU A 17 12.74 6.28 -12.07
CA LEU A 17 11.80 6.93 -11.16
C LEU A 17 10.71 7.68 -11.94
N GLN A 18 11.06 8.45 -12.96
CA GLN A 18 10.09 9.19 -13.76
C GLN A 18 9.11 8.24 -14.47
N ILE A 19 9.59 7.16 -15.09
CA ILE A 19 8.75 6.14 -15.73
C ILE A 19 7.77 5.52 -14.72
N TRP A 20 8.24 5.18 -13.51
CA TRP A 20 7.40 4.57 -12.48
C TRP A 20 6.37 5.53 -11.91
N LEU A 21 6.68 6.83 -11.89
CA LEU A 21 5.73 7.87 -11.52
C LEU A 21 4.67 8.09 -12.61
N GLU A 22 5.07 8.09 -13.89
CA GLU A 22 4.18 8.29 -15.04
C GLU A 22 3.24 7.10 -15.27
N SER A 23 3.74 5.88 -15.11
CA SER A 23 2.93 4.65 -15.11
C SER A 23 2.01 4.53 -13.88
N GLY A 24 2.22 5.38 -12.88
CA GLY A 24 1.47 5.36 -11.63
C GLY A 24 1.81 4.16 -10.74
N TRP A 25 2.92 3.48 -10.95
CA TRP A 25 3.41 2.43 -10.05
C TRP A 25 3.93 3.00 -8.74
N LEU A 26 4.53 4.19 -8.79
CA LEU A 26 4.87 4.96 -7.60
C LEU A 26 3.95 6.19 -7.50
N ARG A 27 3.25 6.32 -6.37
CA ARG A 27 2.30 7.42 -6.11
C ARG A 27 2.61 8.12 -4.78
N PRO A 28 3.79 8.77 -4.65
CA PRO A 28 4.13 9.52 -3.46
C PRO A 28 3.15 10.68 -3.24
N ALA A 29 3.04 11.15 -2.00
CA ALA A 29 2.22 12.30 -1.70
C ALA A 29 2.76 13.55 -2.41
N PHE A 30 1.88 14.35 -3.00
CA PHE A 30 2.24 15.64 -3.57
C PHE A 30 1.63 16.74 -2.70
N ARG A 31 2.48 17.58 -2.09
CA ARG A 31 2.07 18.68 -1.22
C ARG A 31 2.91 19.91 -1.50
N GLU A 32 2.28 21.08 -1.55
CA GLU A 32 2.97 22.37 -1.69
C GLU A 32 3.91 22.43 -2.92
N GLY A 33 3.55 21.74 -4.01
CA GLY A 33 4.36 21.68 -5.23
C GLY A 33 5.56 20.71 -5.18
N VAL A 34 5.71 19.96 -4.08
CA VAL A 34 6.83 19.04 -3.86
C VAL A 34 6.32 17.61 -3.61
N ARG A 35 7.07 16.63 -4.13
CA ARG A 35 6.83 15.21 -3.85
C ARG A 35 7.42 14.85 -2.49
N HIS A 36 6.60 14.23 -1.65
CA HIS A 36 6.97 13.68 -0.36
C HIS A 36 6.82 12.17 -0.41
N TYR A 37 7.93 11.49 -0.28
CA TYR A 37 7.97 10.03 -0.19
C TYR A 37 8.00 9.62 1.28
N VAL A 38 7.46 8.44 1.57
CA VAL A 38 7.49 7.79 2.88
C VAL A 38 8.09 6.39 2.77
N GLU A 39 8.32 5.72 3.89
CA GLU A 39 8.94 4.38 3.92
C GLU A 39 8.24 3.36 3.01
N ILE A 40 6.91 3.43 2.92
CA ILE A 40 6.14 2.50 2.07
C ILE A 40 6.45 2.68 0.58
N ASP A 41 6.86 3.88 0.16
CA ASP A 41 7.23 4.14 -1.23
C ASP A 41 8.57 3.47 -1.56
N VAL A 42 9.51 3.45 -0.60
CA VAL A 42 10.81 2.77 -0.77
C VAL A 42 10.61 1.26 -0.88
N ALA A 43 9.81 0.69 0.02
CA ALA A 43 9.46 -0.73 -0.04
C ALA A 43 8.73 -1.10 -1.34
N ARG A 44 7.85 -0.23 -1.84
CA ARG A 44 7.20 -0.43 -3.14
C ARG A 44 8.19 -0.37 -4.30
N ALA A 45 9.15 0.56 -4.28
CA ALA A 45 10.20 0.64 -5.30
C ALA A 45 11.07 -0.62 -5.34
N GLN A 46 11.47 -1.13 -4.17
CA GLN A 46 12.22 -2.38 -4.06
C GLN A 46 11.42 -3.56 -4.60
N LEU A 47 10.13 -3.68 -4.23
CA LEU A 47 9.25 -4.71 -4.78
C LEU A 47 9.18 -4.67 -6.31
N ILE A 48 9.02 -3.49 -6.91
CA ILE A 48 8.99 -3.36 -8.38
C ILE A 48 10.33 -3.82 -8.97
N GLY A 49 11.45 -3.46 -8.32
CA GLY A 49 12.78 -3.93 -8.67
C GLY A 49 12.88 -5.46 -8.68
N ASP A 50 12.46 -6.11 -7.59
CA ASP A 50 12.49 -7.57 -7.43
C ASP A 50 11.61 -8.27 -8.47
N LEU A 51 10.39 -7.76 -8.70
CA LEU A 51 9.47 -8.30 -9.71
C LEU A 51 10.07 -8.26 -11.12
N ARG A 52 10.77 -7.18 -11.45
CA ARG A 52 11.34 -6.97 -12.78
C ARG A 52 12.64 -7.72 -13.01
N HIS A 53 13.59 -7.64 -12.07
CA HIS A 53 14.95 -8.14 -12.26
C HIS A 53 15.11 -9.58 -11.79
N ASP A 54 14.50 -9.96 -10.66
CA ASP A 54 14.69 -11.28 -10.08
C ASP A 54 13.64 -12.27 -10.61
N LEU A 55 12.42 -11.81 -10.85
CA LEU A 55 11.29 -12.64 -11.29
C LEU A 55 10.98 -12.51 -12.79
N GLY A 56 11.60 -11.57 -13.50
CA GLY A 56 11.45 -11.40 -14.95
C GLY A 56 10.03 -11.04 -15.40
N ILE A 57 9.22 -10.45 -14.52
CA ILE A 57 7.85 -10.05 -14.83
C ILE A 57 7.89 -8.80 -15.72
N ASN A 58 7.05 -8.81 -16.77
CA ASN A 58 6.92 -7.68 -17.67
C ASN A 58 6.10 -6.54 -17.03
N ASP A 59 6.09 -5.38 -17.68
CA ASP A 59 5.43 -4.19 -17.14
C ASP A 59 3.92 -4.40 -16.91
N ASP A 60 3.23 -5.12 -17.81
CA ASP A 60 1.80 -5.45 -17.63
C ASP A 60 1.57 -6.33 -16.39
N GLY A 61 2.44 -7.34 -16.17
CA GLY A 61 2.37 -8.21 -15.00
C GLY A 61 2.66 -7.46 -13.71
N ILE A 62 3.62 -6.51 -13.73
CA ILE A 62 3.92 -5.65 -12.58
C ILE A 62 2.68 -4.84 -12.21
N ALA A 63 2.00 -4.23 -13.18
CA ALA A 63 0.78 -3.46 -12.91
C ALA A 63 -0.30 -4.31 -12.19
N VAL A 64 -0.52 -5.56 -12.65
CA VAL A 64 -1.47 -6.48 -12.01
C VAL A 64 -1.05 -6.82 -10.58
N VAL A 65 0.24 -7.12 -10.35
CA VAL A 65 0.73 -7.43 -8.99
C VAL A 65 0.57 -6.24 -8.06
N LEU A 66 0.90 -5.04 -8.51
CA LEU A 66 0.75 -3.82 -7.70
C LEU A 66 -0.71 -3.54 -7.37
N ASP A 67 -1.63 -3.70 -8.33
CA ASP A 67 -3.07 -3.56 -8.08
C ASP A 67 -3.57 -4.57 -7.02
N LEU A 68 -3.09 -5.82 -7.06
CA LEU A 68 -3.44 -6.82 -6.06
C LEU A 68 -2.88 -6.48 -4.67
N VAL A 69 -1.64 -6.01 -4.61
CA VAL A 69 -1.01 -5.54 -3.36
C VAL A 69 -1.81 -4.37 -2.76
N ASP A 70 -2.20 -3.41 -3.60
CA ASP A 70 -2.98 -2.25 -3.19
C ASP A 70 -4.39 -2.66 -2.74
N GLN A 71 -5.03 -3.63 -3.39
CA GLN A 71 -6.31 -4.19 -2.96
C GLN A 71 -6.22 -4.84 -1.57
N VAL A 72 -5.20 -5.66 -1.32
CA VAL A 72 -4.98 -6.29 0.00
C VAL A 72 -4.69 -5.23 1.08
N GLY A 73 -3.89 -4.22 0.75
CA GLY A 73 -3.63 -3.08 1.63
C GLY A 73 -4.91 -2.32 1.99
N GLY A 74 -5.72 -2.00 0.97
CA GLY A 74 -7.01 -1.34 1.14
C GLY A 74 -7.96 -2.12 2.03
N LEU A 75 -8.11 -3.43 1.80
CA LEU A 75 -8.93 -4.29 2.64
C LEU A 75 -8.44 -4.31 4.09
N ARG A 76 -7.12 -4.42 4.30
CA ARG A 76 -6.52 -4.39 5.64
C ARG A 76 -6.82 -3.06 6.35
N HIS A 77 -6.75 -1.94 5.65
CA HIS A 77 -7.09 -0.64 6.22
C HIS A 77 -8.57 -0.52 6.60
N VAL A 78 -9.48 -1.01 5.76
CA VAL A 78 -10.91 -1.04 6.07
C VAL A 78 -11.17 -1.86 7.33
N LEU A 79 -10.59 -3.07 7.42
CA LEU A 79 -10.72 -3.91 8.62
C LEU A 79 -10.16 -3.24 9.87
N GLN A 80 -9.00 -2.58 9.77
CA GLN A 80 -8.43 -1.82 10.89
C GLN A 80 -9.33 -0.65 11.32
N ALA A 81 -9.95 0.06 10.37
CA ALA A 81 -10.90 1.13 10.66
C ALA A 81 -12.14 0.61 11.39
N ILE A 82 -12.71 -0.51 10.94
CA ILE A 82 -13.83 -1.19 11.60
C ILE A 82 -13.43 -1.57 13.03
N LEU A 83 -12.28 -2.22 13.22
CA LEU A 83 -11.81 -2.60 14.55
C LEU A 83 -11.62 -1.41 15.49
N ARG A 84 -11.10 -0.27 14.98
CA ARG A 84 -11.00 0.97 15.75
C ARG A 84 -12.37 1.50 16.15
N ALA A 85 -13.33 1.53 15.22
CA ALA A 85 -14.69 1.96 15.50
C ALA A 85 -15.38 1.08 16.56
N LEU A 86 -15.20 -0.25 16.48
CA LEU A 86 -15.73 -1.21 17.47
C LEU A 86 -15.12 -1.02 18.86
N ARG A 87 -13.81 -0.73 18.93
CA ARG A 87 -13.13 -0.44 20.21
C ARG A 87 -13.63 0.85 20.85
N ALA A 88 -14.02 1.84 20.06
CA ALA A 88 -14.58 3.10 20.56
C ALA A 88 -16.03 2.96 21.08
N GLN A 89 -16.72 1.84 20.80
CA GLN A 89 -18.08 1.61 21.30
C GLN A 89 -18.09 1.18 22.77
N PRO A 90 -19.19 1.46 23.50
CA PRO A 90 -19.44 0.90 24.84
C PRO A 90 -19.40 -0.63 24.84
N ASP A 91 -18.95 -1.23 25.95
CA ASP A 91 -18.71 -2.68 26.04
C ASP A 91 -19.96 -3.55 25.79
N VAL A 92 -21.15 -3.03 26.07
CA VAL A 92 -22.42 -3.72 25.78
C VAL A 92 -22.62 -3.88 24.27
N VAL A 93 -22.42 -2.78 23.51
CA VAL A 93 -22.55 -2.78 22.05
C VAL A 93 -21.47 -3.64 21.41
N ARG A 94 -20.23 -3.57 21.93
CA ARG A 94 -19.11 -4.40 21.43
C ARG A 94 -19.39 -5.90 21.57
N ARG A 95 -19.92 -6.34 22.71
CA ARG A 95 -20.29 -7.74 22.96
C ARG A 95 -21.38 -8.23 22.01
N GLN A 96 -22.43 -7.44 21.81
CA GLN A 96 -23.52 -7.76 20.87
C GLN A 96 -23.01 -7.95 19.44
N ILE A 97 -22.09 -7.11 18.98
CA ILE A 97 -21.50 -7.23 17.64
C ILE A 97 -20.63 -8.50 17.51
N ILE A 98 -19.80 -8.81 18.51
CA ILE A 98 -18.96 -10.02 18.52
C ILE A 98 -19.83 -11.29 18.45
N GLU A 99 -20.91 -11.34 19.25
CA GLU A 99 -21.86 -12.46 19.23
C GLU A 99 -22.51 -12.63 17.86
N ALA A 100 -23.00 -11.55 17.24
CA ALA A 100 -23.62 -11.60 15.92
C ALA A 100 -22.64 -12.05 14.81
N CYS A 101 -21.39 -11.60 14.86
CA CYS A 101 -20.35 -12.02 13.90
C CYS A 101 -19.97 -13.50 14.06
N ALA A 102 -19.89 -14.01 15.29
CA ALA A 102 -19.56 -15.41 15.55
C ALA A 102 -20.63 -16.39 15.03
N VAL A 103 -21.90 -15.95 14.96
CA VAL A 103 -23.00 -16.76 14.40
C VAL A 103 -22.89 -16.89 12.88
N ARG A 104 -22.42 -15.85 12.18
CA ARG A 104 -22.36 -15.83 10.70
C ARG A 104 -21.14 -16.53 10.10
N GLY A 105 -20.03 -16.67 10.83
CA GLY A 105 -18.83 -17.35 10.34
C GLY A 105 -18.88 -18.89 10.35
N ARG A 106 -19.99 -19.48 10.81
CA ARG A 106 -20.21 -20.94 10.89
C ARG A 106 -21.26 -21.48 9.90
N SER A 107 -21.77 -20.62 9.01
CA SER A 107 -22.69 -20.97 7.92
C SER A 107 -21.99 -20.79 6.59
#